data_AF-A0A8J3V724-F1
#
_entry.id   AF-A0A8J3V724-F1
#
_cell.length_a   1.000
_cell.length_b   1.000
_cell.length_c   1.000
_cell.angle_alpha   90.00
_cell.angle_beta   90.00
_cell.angle_gamma   90.00
#
_symmetry.space_group_name_H-M   'P 1'
#
loop_
_entity.id
_entity.type
_entity.pdbx_description
1 polymer ?
#
loop_
_entity_poly.entity_id
_entity_poly.type
_entity_poly.pdbx_seq_one_letter_code
_entity_poly.pdbx_strand_id
1 'polypeptide(L)'
;MDWALISGFAGAVLGAGTSLTGTLLTLRHQARQEHNKRVEDQERTALTRARDAIVTLMRLEDKPSADLQIRYLRDKVTTRDYAAGVANLKEADASWTQQRDDALLVLQMAIDDFSNDALWQAMEDVHLLLWNADFLLNHLRAAESITRRMACHHARECLAAFSRGKPLPKGSPRYLQAVQTVKNWFAEQEYIKEILDDERRRKAREAEAKLDRELFSSSDTGFVPDIDPTDESSTLKPNSGDTSPGAV
;
A
#
# COMPACT_ATOMS: atom_id res chain seq x y z
N MET A 1 -2.37 -68.85 -37.35
CA MET A 1 -2.20 -67.53 -36.72
C MET A 1 -2.35 -67.72 -35.22
N ASP A 2 -1.25 -67.53 -34.47
CA ASP A 2 -1.22 -67.76 -33.02
C ASP A 2 -1.95 -66.66 -32.25
N TRP A 3 -3.24 -66.88 -32.01
CA TRP A 3 -4.09 -66.03 -31.18
C TRP A 3 -3.57 -65.84 -29.76
N ALA A 4 -2.77 -66.76 -29.25
CA ALA A 4 -2.18 -66.72 -27.90
C ALA A 4 -1.13 -65.61 -27.72
N LEU A 5 -0.38 -65.27 -28.77
CA LEU A 5 0.61 -64.18 -28.71
C LEU A 5 -0.06 -62.81 -28.73
N ILE A 6 -1.15 -62.67 -29.50
CA ILE A 6 -1.93 -61.43 -29.60
C ILE A 6 -2.69 -61.15 -28.30
N SER A 7 -3.28 -62.18 -27.67
CA SER A 7 -4.00 -62.03 -26.40
C SER A 7 -3.07 -61.72 -25.21
N GLY A 8 -1.87 -62.32 -25.18
CA GLY A 8 -0.85 -62.02 -24.17
C GLY A 8 -0.34 -60.58 -24.26
N PHE A 9 -0.10 -60.06 -25.47
CA PHE A 9 0.32 -58.67 -25.67
C PHE A 9 -0.78 -57.67 -25.30
N ALA A 10 -2.03 -57.96 -25.67
CA ALA A 10 -3.18 -57.13 -25.30
C ALA A 10 -3.37 -57.06 -23.77
N GLY A 11 -3.21 -58.18 -23.07
CA GLY A 11 -3.27 -58.23 -21.60
C GLY A 11 -2.15 -57.43 -20.93
N ALA A 12 -0.92 -57.49 -21.46
CA ALA A 12 0.22 -56.74 -20.92
C ALA A 12 0.06 -55.23 -21.10
N VAL A 13 -0.43 -54.77 -22.27
CA VAL A 13 -0.68 -53.34 -22.54
C VAL A 13 -1.82 -52.80 -21.67
N LEU A 14 -2.91 -53.57 -21.49
CA LEU A 14 -4.00 -53.19 -20.59
C LEU A 14 -3.59 -53.18 -19.10
N GLY A 15 -2.77 -54.15 -18.68
CA GLY A 15 -2.20 -54.19 -17.33
C GLY A 15 -1.27 -53.01 -17.06
N ALA A 16 -0.41 -52.65 -18.01
CA ALA A 16 0.48 -51.49 -17.91
C ALA A 16 -0.31 -50.16 -17.92
N GLY A 17 -1.36 -50.05 -18.75
CA GLY A 17 -2.19 -48.85 -18.83
C GLY A 17 -3.01 -48.59 -17.57
N THR A 18 -3.57 -49.63 -16.96
CA THR A 18 -4.32 -49.53 -15.69
C THR A 18 -3.39 -49.24 -14.51
N SER A 19 -2.17 -49.79 -14.51
CA SER A 19 -1.14 -49.47 -13.51
C SER A 19 -0.71 -48.00 -13.59
N LEU A 20 -0.36 -47.50 -14.79
CA LEU A 20 0.03 -46.10 -15.00
C LEU A 20 -1.07 -45.10 -14.65
N THR A 21 -2.32 -45.39 -15.03
CA THR A 21 -3.47 -44.52 -14.68
C THR A 21 -3.76 -44.53 -13.20
N GLY A 22 -3.66 -45.67 -12.52
CA GLY A 22 -3.71 -45.77 -11.06
C GLY A 22 -2.65 -44.90 -10.39
N THR A 23 -1.39 -45.04 -10.79
CA THR A 23 -0.28 -44.23 -10.24
C THR A 23 -0.48 -42.74 -10.48
N LEU A 24 -0.93 -42.31 -11.68
CA LEU A 24 -1.21 -40.90 -11.97
C LEU A 24 -2.34 -40.32 -11.11
N LEU A 25 -3.40 -41.09 -10.86
CA LEU A 25 -4.49 -40.68 -9.98
C LEU A 25 -4.01 -40.56 -8.52
N THR A 26 -3.20 -41.50 -8.05
CA THR A 26 -2.61 -41.45 -6.70
C THR A 26 -1.68 -40.25 -6.55
N LEU A 27 -0.80 -39.99 -7.53
CA LEU A 27 0.10 -38.83 -7.52
C LEU A 27 -0.68 -37.50 -7.53
N ARG A 28 -1.74 -37.39 -8.33
CA ARG A 28 -2.62 -36.21 -8.33
C ARG A 28 -3.35 -36.02 -7.00
N HIS A 29 -3.80 -37.12 -6.39
CA HIS A 29 -4.44 -37.06 -5.08
C HIS A 29 -3.46 -36.65 -3.98
N GLN A 30 -2.24 -37.22 -4.00
CA GLN A 30 -1.16 -36.85 -3.08
C GLN A 30 -0.76 -35.38 -3.24
N ALA A 31 -0.59 -34.90 -4.48
CA ALA A 31 -0.27 -33.49 -4.75
C ALA A 31 -1.36 -32.54 -4.21
N ARG A 32 -2.64 -32.90 -4.34
CA ARG A 32 -3.75 -32.12 -3.76
C ARG A 32 -3.73 -32.15 -2.24
N GLN A 33 -3.49 -33.31 -1.63
CA GLN A 33 -3.39 -33.41 -0.18
C GLN A 33 -2.21 -32.62 0.38
N GLU A 34 -1.05 -32.67 -0.27
CA GLU A 34 0.12 -31.87 0.12
C GLU A 34 -0.13 -30.39 -0.05
N HIS A 35 -0.78 -29.97 -1.14
CA HIS A 35 -1.15 -28.57 -1.34
C HIS A 35 -2.11 -28.09 -0.25
N ASN A 36 -3.17 -28.85 0.04
CA ASN A 36 -4.13 -28.49 1.09
C ASN A 36 -3.45 -28.41 2.46
N LYS A 37 -2.55 -29.35 2.78
CA LYS A 37 -1.76 -29.29 4.03
C LYS A 37 -0.91 -28.03 4.11
N ARG A 38 -0.22 -27.66 3.03
CA ARG A 38 0.59 -26.44 2.99
C ARG A 38 -0.27 -25.18 3.19
N VAL A 39 -1.46 -25.13 2.57
CA VAL A 39 -2.42 -24.03 2.76
C VAL A 39 -2.90 -23.97 4.22
N GLU A 40 -3.30 -25.10 4.80
CA GLU A 40 -3.72 -25.17 6.21
C GLU A 40 -2.60 -24.75 7.17
N ASP A 41 -1.35 -25.18 6.91
CA ASP A 41 -0.19 -24.82 7.73
C ASP A 41 0.19 -23.34 7.58
N GLN A 42 0.08 -22.78 6.38
CA GLN A 42 0.25 -21.35 6.12
C GLN A 42 -0.80 -20.53 6.87
N GLU A 43 -2.08 -20.91 6.80
CA GLU A 43 -3.16 -20.22 7.52
C GLU A 43 -3.01 -20.29 9.04
N ARG A 44 -2.58 -21.44 9.59
CA ARG A 44 -2.29 -21.57 11.03
C ARG A 44 -1.15 -20.66 11.46
N THR A 45 -0.13 -20.56 10.62
CA THR A 45 1.02 -19.68 10.86
C THR A 45 0.61 -18.22 10.80
N ALA A 46 -0.16 -17.84 9.78
CA ALA A 46 -0.75 -16.50 9.63
C ALA A 46 -1.61 -16.11 10.84
N LEU A 47 -2.49 -17.02 11.27
CA LEU A 47 -3.33 -16.82 12.45
C LEU A 47 -2.52 -16.56 13.72
N THR A 48 -1.40 -17.26 13.89
CA THR A 48 -0.51 -17.10 15.05
C THR A 48 0.21 -15.76 14.99
N ARG A 49 0.82 -15.43 13.83
CA ARG A 49 1.49 -14.14 13.61
C ARG A 49 0.54 -12.95 13.80
N ALA A 50 -0.67 -13.03 13.25
CA ALA A 50 -1.68 -12.00 13.43
C ALA A 50 -2.04 -11.81 14.92
N ARG A 51 -2.20 -12.90 15.68
CA ARG A 51 -2.46 -12.82 17.12
C ARG A 51 -1.32 -12.17 17.88
N ASP A 52 -0.08 -12.53 17.58
CA ASP A 52 1.10 -11.98 18.24
C ASP A 52 1.27 -10.48 17.92
N ALA A 53 1.06 -10.09 16.66
CA ALA A 53 1.06 -8.69 16.25
C ALA A 53 -0.02 -7.88 16.97
N ILE A 54 -1.26 -8.39 17.03
CA ILE A 54 -2.36 -7.74 17.75
C ILE A 54 -2.07 -7.65 19.26
N VAL A 55 -1.51 -8.69 19.88
CA VAL A 55 -1.12 -8.64 21.29
C VAL A 55 -0.03 -7.59 21.54
N THR A 56 0.95 -7.50 20.63
CA THR A 56 2.01 -6.50 20.68
C THR A 56 1.41 -5.08 20.61
N LEU A 57 0.53 -4.83 19.65
CA LEU A 57 -0.17 -3.55 19.50
C LEU A 57 -1.06 -3.21 20.71
N MET A 58 -1.73 -4.20 21.30
CA MET A 58 -2.52 -3.98 22.52
C MET A 58 -1.67 -3.63 23.74
N ARG A 59 -0.44 -4.15 23.81
CA ARG A 59 0.50 -3.93 24.92
C ARG A 59 1.40 -2.72 24.71
N LEU A 60 1.47 -2.21 23.49
CA LEU A 60 2.19 -1.00 23.18
C LEU A 60 1.67 0.14 24.07
N GLU A 61 2.58 0.84 24.71
CA GLU A 61 2.25 1.99 25.56
C GLU A 61 1.62 3.11 24.72
N ASP A 62 0.99 4.08 25.38
CA ASP A 62 0.51 5.27 24.68
C ASP A 62 1.70 6.06 24.13
N LYS A 63 1.51 6.66 22.94
CA LYS A 63 2.56 7.45 22.30
C LYS A 63 3.04 8.55 23.27
N PRO A 64 4.36 8.74 23.46
CA PRO A 64 4.88 9.70 24.43
C PRO A 64 4.33 11.12 24.24
N SER A 65 4.17 11.58 23.00
CA SER A 65 3.58 12.89 22.71
C SER A 65 2.05 12.96 22.74
N ALA A 66 1.32 11.85 22.99
CA ALA A 66 -0.14 11.82 22.89
C ALA A 66 -0.84 12.81 23.81
N ASP A 67 -0.45 12.89 25.09
CA ASP A 67 -1.08 13.83 26.03
C ASP A 67 -0.79 15.30 25.63
N LEU A 68 0.44 15.57 25.18
CA LEU A 68 0.83 16.89 24.70
C LEU A 68 0.03 17.29 23.45
N GLN A 69 -0.17 16.37 22.50
CA GLN A 69 -1.02 16.55 21.32
C GLN A 69 -2.47 16.82 21.68
N ILE A 70 -3.04 16.05 22.63
CA ILE A 70 -4.41 16.26 23.10
C ILE A 70 -4.56 17.62 23.77
N ARG A 71 -3.58 18.05 24.57
CA ARG A 71 -3.60 19.39 25.21
C ARG A 71 -3.51 20.50 24.17
N TYR A 72 -2.65 20.34 23.15
CA TYR A 72 -2.53 21.28 22.05
C TYR A 72 -3.82 21.40 21.25
N LEU A 73 -4.45 20.28 20.85
CA LEU A 73 -5.73 20.26 20.12
C LEU A 73 -6.92 20.82 20.92
N ARG A 74 -6.77 20.95 22.24
CA ARG A 74 -7.77 21.54 23.16
C ARG A 74 -7.44 23.00 23.52
N ASP A 75 -6.51 23.63 22.81
CA ASP A 75 -6.03 24.99 23.03
C ASP A 75 -5.52 25.23 24.47
N LYS A 76 -5.05 24.17 25.14
CA LYS A 76 -4.54 24.25 26.52
C LYS A 76 -3.04 24.55 26.59
N VAL A 77 -2.35 24.54 25.46
CA VAL A 77 -0.91 24.73 25.33
C VAL A 77 -0.64 25.56 24.07
N THR A 78 0.29 26.51 24.13
CA THR A 78 0.65 27.34 22.98
C THR A 78 1.42 26.53 21.93
N THR A 79 1.41 26.97 20.66
CA THR A 79 2.22 26.34 19.60
C THR A 79 3.70 26.28 19.93
N ARG A 80 4.22 27.31 20.63
CA ARG A 80 5.63 27.36 21.06
C ARG A 80 5.93 26.28 22.10
N ASP A 81 5.09 26.15 23.11
CA ASP A 81 5.28 25.16 24.19
C ASP A 81 5.07 23.74 23.67
N TYR A 82 4.13 23.56 22.73
CA TYR A 82 3.95 22.31 22.01
C TYR A 82 5.22 21.92 21.24
N ALA A 83 5.78 22.84 20.43
CA ALA A 83 6.99 22.56 19.65
C ALA A 83 8.19 22.21 20.53
N ALA A 84 8.39 22.94 21.64
CA ALA A 84 9.45 22.65 22.60
C ALA A 84 9.24 21.29 23.29
N GLY A 85 8.01 20.96 23.68
CA GLY A 85 7.67 19.68 24.29
C GLY A 85 7.88 18.49 23.34
N VAL A 86 7.47 18.61 22.07
CA VAL A 86 7.66 17.57 21.05
C VAL A 86 9.14 17.35 20.74
N ALA A 87 9.94 18.42 20.69
CA ALA A 87 11.38 18.31 20.45
C ALA A 87 12.08 17.42 21.48
N ASN A 88 11.66 17.51 22.76
CA ASN A 88 12.20 16.69 23.84
C ASN A 88 11.76 15.22 23.80
N LEU A 89 10.70 14.90 23.04
CA LEU A 89 10.14 13.55 22.93
C LEU A 89 10.48 12.86 21.60
N LYS A 90 11.22 13.54 20.71
CA LYS A 90 11.43 13.10 19.32
C LYS A 90 11.99 11.68 19.21
N GLU A 91 13.00 11.33 20.01
CA GLU A 91 13.61 9.99 20.00
C GLU A 91 12.66 8.91 20.53
N ALA A 92 11.95 9.21 21.62
CA ALA A 92 10.97 8.30 22.21
C ALA A 92 9.79 8.05 21.25
N ASP A 93 9.27 9.10 20.60
CA ASP A 93 8.23 9.00 19.59
C ASP A 93 8.70 8.20 18.36
N ALA A 94 9.96 8.38 17.93
CA ALA A 94 10.53 7.64 16.81
C ALA A 94 10.64 6.13 17.12
N SER A 95 11.19 5.78 18.30
CA SER A 95 11.24 4.40 18.78
C SER A 95 9.85 3.78 18.90
N TRP A 96 8.89 4.54 19.46
CA TRP A 96 7.50 4.08 19.57
C TRP A 96 6.87 3.82 18.20
N THR A 97 7.10 4.73 17.24
CA THR A 97 6.58 4.61 15.86
C THR A 97 7.16 3.39 15.18
N GLN A 98 8.47 3.14 15.33
CA GLN A 98 9.10 1.95 14.79
C GLN A 98 8.49 0.66 15.35
N GLN A 99 8.29 0.57 16.68
CA GLN A 99 7.67 -0.61 17.29
C GLN A 99 6.24 -0.85 16.81
N ARG A 100 5.46 0.23 16.63
CA ARG A 100 4.12 0.16 16.05
C ARG A 100 4.17 -0.36 14.62
N ASP A 101 5.01 0.24 13.78
CA ASP A 101 5.07 -0.03 12.35
C ASP A 101 5.61 -1.45 12.08
N ASP A 102 6.57 -1.92 12.87
CA ASP A 102 7.05 -3.31 12.82
C ASP A 102 5.92 -4.31 13.11
N ALA A 103 5.09 -4.03 14.12
CA ALA A 103 3.94 -4.88 14.45
C ALA A 103 2.84 -4.81 13.37
N LEU A 104 2.61 -3.64 12.77
CA LEU A 104 1.66 -3.49 11.67
C LEU A 104 2.13 -4.20 10.41
N LEU A 105 3.42 -4.19 10.10
CA LEU A 105 3.98 -4.93 8.97
C LEU A 105 3.78 -6.44 9.15
N VAL A 106 4.06 -6.98 10.34
CA VAL A 106 3.80 -8.40 10.64
C VAL A 106 2.32 -8.73 10.51
N LEU A 107 1.44 -7.81 10.92
CA LEU A 107 0.00 -7.96 10.75
C LEU A 107 -0.40 -7.99 9.27
N GLN A 108 0.09 -7.07 8.45
CA GLN A 108 -0.19 -7.04 7.00
C GLN A 108 0.24 -8.34 6.33
N MET A 109 1.47 -8.80 6.59
CA MET A 109 1.97 -10.06 6.01
C MET A 109 1.10 -11.26 6.42
N ALA A 110 0.58 -11.26 7.65
CA ALA A 110 -0.33 -12.31 8.11
C ALA A 110 -1.73 -12.19 7.45
N ILE A 111 -2.18 -10.97 7.14
CA ILE A 111 -3.44 -10.74 6.44
C ILE A 111 -3.36 -11.31 5.02
N ASP A 112 -2.29 -11.01 4.30
CA ASP A 112 -2.06 -11.45 2.91
C ASP A 112 -2.04 -12.99 2.78
N ASP A 113 -1.74 -13.71 3.86
CA ASP A 113 -1.70 -15.17 3.93
C ASP A 113 -3.07 -15.84 4.23
N PHE A 114 -4.14 -15.08 4.55
CA PHE A 114 -5.46 -15.66 4.81
C PHE A 114 -6.21 -15.98 3.51
N SER A 115 -6.71 -17.23 3.37
CA SER A 115 -7.50 -17.61 2.19
C SER A 115 -9.00 -17.27 2.32
N ASN A 116 -9.47 -16.96 3.53
CA ASN A 116 -10.87 -16.62 3.78
C ASN A 116 -11.14 -15.14 3.49
N ASP A 117 -11.84 -14.85 2.39
CA ASP A 117 -12.15 -13.48 1.95
C ASP A 117 -12.82 -12.62 3.03
N ALA A 118 -13.76 -13.17 3.79
CA ALA A 118 -14.47 -12.42 4.82
C ALA A 118 -13.56 -12.05 6.00
N LEU A 119 -12.66 -12.96 6.39
CA LEU A 119 -11.67 -12.68 7.42
C LEU A 119 -10.63 -11.69 6.90
N TRP A 120 -10.15 -11.88 5.68
CA TRP A 120 -9.21 -10.98 5.03
C TRP A 120 -9.74 -9.55 5.02
N GLN A 121 -10.98 -9.33 4.53
CA GLN A 121 -11.62 -8.01 4.54
C GLN A 121 -11.77 -7.43 5.96
N ALA A 122 -12.18 -8.25 6.93
CA ALA A 122 -12.34 -7.78 8.30
C ALA A 122 -11.00 -7.36 8.93
N MET A 123 -9.93 -8.09 8.63
CA MET A 123 -8.60 -7.77 9.13
C MET A 123 -7.95 -6.60 8.38
N GLU A 124 -8.25 -6.44 7.09
CA GLU A 124 -7.84 -5.27 6.30
C GLU A 124 -8.47 -4.00 6.86
N ASP A 125 -9.75 -4.01 7.21
CA ASP A 125 -10.42 -2.88 7.87
C ASP A 125 -9.79 -2.54 9.23
N VAL A 126 -9.35 -3.56 9.99
CA VAL A 126 -8.59 -3.38 11.23
C VAL A 126 -7.24 -2.73 10.93
N HIS A 127 -6.49 -3.24 9.96
CA HIS A 127 -5.18 -2.73 9.58
C HIS A 127 -5.27 -1.27 9.12
N LEU A 128 -6.23 -0.96 8.25
CA LEU A 128 -6.55 0.39 7.79
C LEU A 128 -6.74 1.36 8.97
N LEU A 129 -7.53 0.96 9.98
CA LEU A 129 -7.79 1.80 11.14
C LEU A 129 -6.54 2.02 11.99
N LEU A 130 -5.74 0.98 12.19
CA LEU A 130 -4.52 1.04 12.99
C LEU A 130 -3.42 1.87 12.31
N TRP A 131 -3.27 1.73 10.99
CA TRP A 131 -2.33 2.50 10.19
C TRP A 131 -2.66 4.00 10.22
N ASN A 132 -3.96 4.33 10.22
CA ASN A 132 -4.46 5.70 10.22
C ASN A 132 -4.93 6.16 11.61
N ALA A 133 -4.41 5.58 12.69
CA ALA A 133 -4.91 5.89 14.03
C ALA A 133 -4.58 7.34 14.46
N ASP A 134 -3.46 7.90 13.98
CA ASP A 134 -3.10 9.32 14.17
C ASP A 134 -4.07 10.27 13.42
N PHE A 135 -4.65 9.86 12.28
CA PHE A 135 -5.65 10.65 11.57
C PHE A 135 -6.92 10.85 12.42
N LEU A 136 -7.34 9.82 13.16
CA LEU A 136 -8.53 9.90 14.00
C LEU A 136 -8.34 10.86 15.19
N LEU A 137 -7.11 11.09 15.63
CA LEU A 137 -6.80 12.14 16.60
C LEU A 137 -7.04 13.53 16.01
N ASN A 138 -6.58 13.77 14.78
CA ASN A 138 -6.70 15.07 14.12
C ASN A 138 -8.14 15.38 13.67
N HIS A 139 -8.88 14.36 13.22
CA HIS A 139 -10.21 14.56 12.62
C HIS A 139 -11.38 14.23 13.55
N LEU A 140 -11.23 13.26 14.45
CA LEU A 140 -12.28 12.84 15.39
C LEU A 140 -11.95 13.19 16.85
N ARG A 141 -10.81 13.84 17.12
CA ARG A 141 -10.34 14.20 18.47
C ARG A 141 -10.29 13.01 19.43
N ALA A 142 -10.12 11.80 18.88
CA ALA A 142 -10.01 10.56 19.64
C ALA A 142 -8.53 10.22 19.84
N ALA A 143 -8.13 9.88 21.06
CA ALA A 143 -6.77 9.42 21.31
C ALA A 143 -6.48 8.17 20.48
N GLU A 144 -5.30 8.12 19.85
CA GLU A 144 -4.83 6.98 19.06
C GLU A 144 -4.95 5.67 19.85
N SER A 145 -4.64 5.67 21.15
CA SER A 145 -4.74 4.49 22.02
C SER A 145 -6.15 3.93 22.16
N ILE A 146 -7.19 4.78 22.09
CA ILE A 146 -8.59 4.36 22.12
C ILE A 146 -8.92 3.62 20.81
N THR A 147 -8.53 4.20 19.67
CA THR A 147 -8.68 3.58 18.36
C THR A 147 -7.96 2.24 18.30
N ARG A 148 -6.68 2.20 18.71
CA ARG A 148 -5.86 1.00 18.73
C ARG A 148 -6.51 -0.11 19.55
N ARG A 149 -6.98 0.20 20.76
CA ARG A 149 -7.66 -0.76 21.64
C ARG A 149 -8.93 -1.31 21.01
N MET A 150 -9.74 -0.44 20.39
CA MET A 150 -10.98 -0.82 19.73
C MET A 150 -10.73 -1.76 18.53
N ALA A 151 -9.83 -1.39 17.62
CA ALA A 151 -9.47 -2.20 16.46
C ALA A 151 -8.87 -3.55 16.88
N CYS A 152 -7.92 -3.54 17.82
CA CYS A 152 -7.29 -4.77 18.30
C CYS A 152 -8.29 -5.72 18.99
N HIS A 153 -9.26 -5.17 19.73
CA HIS A 153 -10.31 -5.99 20.33
C HIS A 153 -11.17 -6.68 19.26
N HIS A 154 -11.62 -5.92 18.25
CA HIS A 154 -12.40 -6.49 17.15
C HIS A 154 -11.60 -7.55 16.37
N ALA A 155 -10.33 -7.28 16.08
CA ALA A 155 -9.42 -8.24 15.44
C ALA A 155 -9.34 -9.55 16.23
N ARG A 156 -9.18 -9.46 17.56
CA ARG A 156 -9.17 -10.65 18.44
C ARG A 156 -10.47 -11.43 18.36
N GLU A 157 -11.62 -10.77 18.30
CA GLU A 157 -12.91 -11.44 18.14
C GLU A 157 -13.02 -12.15 16.79
N CYS A 158 -12.59 -11.52 15.70
CA CYS A 158 -12.56 -12.10 14.36
C CYS A 158 -11.64 -13.33 14.29
N LEU A 159 -10.39 -13.21 14.74
CA LEU A 159 -9.42 -14.32 14.76
C LEU A 159 -9.86 -15.46 15.70
N ALA A 160 -10.58 -15.16 16.78
CA ALA A 160 -11.16 -16.18 17.66
C ALA A 160 -12.36 -16.88 17.01
N ALA A 161 -13.26 -16.14 16.37
CA ALA A 161 -14.40 -16.69 15.65
C ALA A 161 -13.94 -17.60 14.51
N PHE A 162 -12.99 -17.15 13.70
CA PHE A 162 -12.38 -17.91 12.61
C PHE A 162 -11.79 -19.23 13.11
N SER A 163 -10.95 -19.20 14.15
CA SER A 163 -10.35 -20.43 14.70
C SER A 163 -11.35 -21.43 15.28
N ARG A 164 -12.57 -20.99 15.56
CA ARG A 164 -13.66 -21.83 16.08
C ARG A 164 -14.67 -22.23 14.99
N GLY A 165 -14.45 -21.83 13.73
CA GLY A 165 -15.42 -22.04 12.65
C GLY A 165 -16.75 -21.31 12.87
N LYS A 166 -16.75 -20.20 13.62
CA LYS A 166 -17.94 -19.38 13.89
C LYS A 166 -18.05 -18.24 12.88
N PRO A 167 -19.26 -17.71 12.62
CA PRO A 167 -19.42 -16.53 11.78
C PRO A 167 -18.67 -15.34 12.39
N LEU A 168 -18.10 -14.50 11.52
CA LEU A 168 -17.37 -13.32 11.95
C LEU A 168 -18.30 -12.29 12.62
N PRO A 169 -17.85 -11.63 13.69
CA PRO A 169 -18.62 -10.58 14.35
C PRO A 169 -18.75 -9.36 13.43
N LYS A 170 -19.89 -8.66 13.50
CA LYS A 170 -20.18 -7.49 12.65
C LYS A 170 -19.45 -6.20 13.07
N GLY A 171 -18.68 -6.23 14.15
CA GLY A 171 -18.05 -5.05 14.74
C GLY A 171 -19.01 -4.17 15.54
N SER A 172 -18.45 -3.35 16.43
CA SER A 172 -19.25 -2.39 17.21
C SER A 172 -19.63 -1.17 16.35
N PRO A 173 -20.73 -0.45 16.65
CA PRO A 173 -21.10 0.75 15.90
C PRO A 173 -19.99 1.82 15.83
N ARG A 174 -19.24 1.99 16.93
CA ARG A 174 -18.10 2.92 16.97
C ARG A 174 -16.96 2.49 16.05
N TYR A 175 -16.67 1.20 16.00
CA TYR A 175 -15.67 0.64 15.09
C TYR A 175 -16.07 0.88 13.63
N LEU A 176 -17.30 0.52 13.26
CA LEU A 176 -17.82 0.71 11.91
C LEU A 176 -17.81 2.17 11.48
N GLN A 177 -18.20 3.08 12.38
CA GLN A 177 -18.14 4.52 12.11
C GLN A 177 -16.70 4.98 11.83
N ALA A 178 -15.73 4.54 12.65
CA ALA A 178 -14.34 4.95 12.50
C ALA A 178 -13.74 4.43 11.19
N VAL A 179 -14.01 3.17 10.82
CA VAL A 179 -13.60 2.59 9.53
C VAL A 179 -14.21 3.39 8.37
N GLN A 180 -15.52 3.68 8.43
CA GLN A 180 -16.19 4.44 7.38
C GLN A 180 -15.63 5.86 7.24
N THR A 181 -15.29 6.52 8.36
CA THR A 181 -14.66 7.85 8.32
C THR A 181 -13.33 7.82 7.58
N VAL A 182 -12.48 6.83 7.86
CA VAL A 182 -11.19 6.68 7.17
C VAL A 182 -11.40 6.39 5.67
N LYS A 183 -12.30 5.46 5.33
CA LYS A 183 -12.63 5.13 3.93
C LYS A 183 -13.16 6.34 3.15
N ASN A 184 -14.06 7.11 3.75
CA ASN A 184 -14.60 8.33 3.12
C ASN A 184 -13.50 9.36 2.86
N TRP A 185 -12.57 9.52 3.80
CA TRP A 185 -11.45 10.43 3.63
C TRP A 185 -10.55 10.03 2.46
N PHE A 186 -10.21 8.74 2.33
CA PHE A 186 -9.44 8.26 1.17
C PHE A 186 -10.15 8.52 -0.16
N ALA A 187 -11.46 8.27 -0.23
CA ALA A 187 -12.26 8.56 -1.42
C ALA A 187 -12.27 10.05 -1.76
N GLU A 188 -12.35 10.93 -0.75
CA GLU A 188 -12.27 12.37 -0.93
C GLU A 188 -10.89 12.83 -1.44
N GLN A 189 -9.80 12.26 -0.91
CA GLN A 189 -8.45 12.56 -1.39
C GLN A 189 -8.24 12.13 -2.84
N GLU A 190 -8.77 10.97 -3.23
CA GLU A 190 -8.71 10.47 -4.61
C GLU A 190 -9.47 11.40 -5.57
N TYR A 191 -10.66 11.82 -5.17
CA TYR A 191 -11.45 12.79 -5.93
C TYR A 191 -10.75 14.15 -6.09
N ILE A 192 -10.15 14.68 -5.01
CA ILE A 192 -9.39 15.94 -5.07
C ILE A 192 -8.18 15.80 -6.01
N LYS A 193 -7.49 14.67 -5.96
CA LYS A 193 -6.34 14.40 -6.83
C LYS A 193 -6.76 14.37 -8.30
N GLU A 194 -7.88 13.74 -8.62
CA GLU A 194 -8.44 13.70 -9.98
C GLU A 194 -8.73 15.12 -10.50
N ILE A 195 -9.38 15.96 -9.68
CA ILE A 195 -9.63 17.37 -10.03
C ILE A 195 -8.32 18.12 -10.30
N LEU A 196 -7.32 17.98 -9.43
CA LEU A 196 -6.03 18.67 -9.58
C LEU A 196 -5.22 18.16 -10.78
N ASP A 197 -5.34 16.89 -11.14
CA ASP A 197 -4.73 16.32 -12.34
C ASP A 197 -5.40 16.88 -13.60
N ASP A 198 -6.74 17.00 -13.61
CA ASP A 198 -7.48 17.56 -14.74
C ASP A 198 -7.25 19.06 -14.91
N GLU A 199 -7.15 19.83 -13.82
CA GLU A 199 -6.75 21.23 -13.89
C GLU A 199 -5.33 21.40 -14.44
N ARG A 200 -4.39 20.53 -14.05
CA ARG A 200 -3.01 20.54 -14.58
C ARG A 200 -3.00 20.24 -16.07
N ARG A 201 -3.77 19.25 -16.53
CA ARG A 201 -3.92 18.91 -17.95
C ARG A 201 -4.55 20.06 -18.74
N ARG A 202 -5.57 20.73 -18.18
CA ARG A 202 -6.21 21.87 -18.83
C ARG A 202 -5.23 23.03 -18.99
N LYS A 203 -4.51 23.39 -17.93
CA LYS A 203 -3.46 24.43 -17.96
C LYS A 203 -2.34 24.10 -18.94
N ALA A 204 -1.92 22.83 -19.02
CA ALA A 204 -0.91 22.40 -19.98
C ALA A 204 -1.38 22.58 -21.44
N ARG A 205 -2.63 22.19 -21.76
CA ARG A 205 -3.22 22.40 -23.08
C ARG A 205 -3.40 23.88 -23.42
N GLU A 206 -3.83 24.69 -22.45
CA GLU A 206 -3.96 26.14 -22.62
C GLU A 206 -2.59 26.80 -22.89
N ALA A 207 -1.53 26.33 -22.21
CA ALA A 207 -0.16 26.80 -22.42
C ALA A 207 0.40 26.39 -23.79
N GLU A 208 0.16 25.14 -24.21
CA GLU A 208 0.55 24.63 -25.54
C GLU A 208 -0.16 25.39 -26.65
N ALA A 209 -1.47 25.58 -26.55
CA ALA A 209 -2.25 26.36 -27.52
C ALA A 209 -1.81 27.83 -27.61
N LYS A 210 -1.37 28.42 -26.49
CA LYS A 210 -0.80 29.77 -26.46
C LYS A 210 0.55 29.82 -27.19
N LEU A 211 1.41 28.83 -26.96
CA LEU A 211 2.74 28.74 -27.55
C LEU A 211 2.64 28.50 -29.07
N ASP A 212 1.70 27.65 -29.52
CA ASP A 212 1.39 27.48 -30.95
C ASP A 212 0.92 28.80 -31.58
N ARG A 213 -0.01 29.52 -30.93
CA ARG A 213 -0.49 30.81 -31.43
C ARG A 213 0.66 31.84 -31.56
N GLU A 214 1.59 31.86 -30.60
CA GLU A 214 2.76 32.75 -30.64
C GLU A 214 3.73 32.36 -31.75
N LEU A 215 3.97 31.06 -31.99
CA LEU A 215 4.80 30.56 -33.09
C LEU A 215 4.20 30.93 -34.47
N PHE A 216 2.90 30.69 -34.68
CA PHE A 216 2.23 31.02 -35.95
C PHE A 216 2.03 32.52 -36.18
N SER A 217 1.98 33.33 -35.11
CA SER A 217 1.97 34.80 -35.22
C SER A 217 3.33 35.38 -35.64
N SER A 218 4.43 34.67 -35.42
CA SER A 218 5.78 35.13 -35.77
C SER A 218 6.18 34.83 -37.23
N SER A 219 5.51 33.88 -37.88
CA SER A 219 5.75 33.52 -39.29
C SER A 219 5.09 34.46 -40.31
N ASP A 220 4.20 35.35 -39.87
CA ASP A 220 3.46 36.28 -40.74
C ASP A 220 4.09 37.67 -40.86
N THR A 221 5.14 37.96 -40.08
CA THR A 221 6.05 39.06 -40.42
C THR A 221 7.04 38.55 -41.46
N GLY A 222 6.67 38.69 -42.73
CA GLY A 222 7.54 38.45 -43.86
C GLY A 222 8.83 39.26 -43.73
N PHE A 223 9.84 38.67 -43.10
CA PHE A 223 11.21 39.11 -43.26
C PHE A 223 11.67 38.60 -44.62
N VAL A 224 11.39 39.39 -45.66
CA VAL A 224 12.19 39.36 -46.88
C VAL A 224 13.54 39.93 -46.44
N PRO A 225 14.63 39.14 -46.36
CA PRO A 225 15.93 39.73 -46.16
C PRO A 225 16.20 40.63 -47.37
N ASP A 226 16.25 41.92 -47.13
CA ASP A 226 16.77 42.89 -48.10
C ASP A 226 18.28 42.62 -48.15
N ILE A 227 18.69 41.73 -49.07
CA ILE A 227 20.08 41.43 -49.33
C ILE A 227 20.61 42.61 -50.14
N ASP A 228 21.20 43.58 -49.46
CA ASP A 228 21.98 44.64 -50.06
C ASP A 228 23.28 44.03 -50.66
N PRO A 229 23.50 44.05 -51.98
CA PRO A 229 24.62 43.38 -52.63
C PRO A 229 25.90 44.22 -52.64
N THR A 230 26.11 45.08 -51.64
CA THR A 230 27.31 45.90 -51.54
C THR A 230 27.67 46.16 -50.08
N ASP A 231 28.40 45.23 -49.46
CA ASP A 231 29.46 45.64 -48.55
C ASP A 231 30.57 44.57 -48.51
N GLU A 232 31.58 44.81 -49.35
CA GLU A 232 32.92 44.31 -49.13
C GLU A 232 33.49 45.02 -47.90
N SER A 233 33.73 44.26 -46.82
CA SER A 233 34.77 44.50 -45.79
C SER A 233 34.23 44.18 -44.41
N SER A 234 34.82 43.21 -43.74
CA SER A 234 35.71 43.53 -42.61
C SER A 234 35.90 42.30 -41.70
N THR A 235 37.07 41.70 -41.84
CA THR A 235 37.90 41.09 -40.79
C THR A 235 37.28 40.08 -39.82
N LEU A 236 37.65 38.82 -40.09
CA LEU A 236 37.96 37.79 -39.10
C LEU A 236 38.74 38.35 -37.90
N LYS A 237 38.22 38.14 -36.69
CA LYS A 237 39.05 37.94 -35.50
C LYS A 237 38.66 36.63 -34.81
N PRO A 238 39.60 35.69 -34.61
CA PRO A 238 39.37 34.53 -33.77
C PRO A 238 39.45 34.98 -32.30
N ASN A 239 38.43 34.67 -31.50
CA ASN A 239 38.55 34.75 -30.06
C ASN A 239 38.59 33.34 -29.47
N SER A 240 39.83 32.88 -29.29
CA SER A 240 40.24 31.75 -28.47
C SER A 240 40.31 32.17 -26.99
N GLY A 241 39.83 31.30 -26.10
CA GLY A 241 39.98 31.39 -24.65
C GLY A 241 38.72 30.82 -23.98
N ASP A 242 38.61 29.52 -23.70
CA ASP A 242 39.48 28.65 -22.88
C ASP A 242 39.65 29.18 -21.45
N THR A 243 38.86 28.65 -20.49
CA THR A 243 39.33 27.92 -19.30
C THR A 243 38.19 27.66 -18.28
N SER A 244 37.80 26.38 -18.22
CA SER A 244 37.62 25.47 -17.08
C SER A 244 37.00 25.85 -15.70
N PRO A 245 36.47 24.83 -14.99
CA PRO A 245 35.58 24.96 -13.83
C PRO A 245 36.31 24.83 -12.47
N GLY A 246 35.69 25.35 -11.41
CA GLY A 246 36.15 25.18 -10.03
C GLY A 246 35.04 24.61 -9.14
N ALA A 247 35.17 23.34 -8.79
CA ALA A 247 34.43 22.66 -7.73
C ALA A 247 35.16 22.82 -6.39
N VAL A 248 34.41 23.06 -5.31
CA VAL A 248 34.64 22.57 -3.95
C VAL A 248 33.28 22.29 -3.33
#